data_AF-H2BQJ9-F1
#
_entry.id   AF-H2BQJ9-F1
#
_cell.length_a   1.000
_cell.length_b   1.000
_cell.length_c   1.000
_cell.angle_alpha   90.00
_cell.angle_beta   90.00
_cell.angle_gamma   90.00
#
_symmetry.space_group_name_H-M   'P 1'
#
loop_
_entity.id
_entity.type
_entity.pdbx_description
1 polymer ?
#
loop_
_entity_poly.entity_id
_entity_poly.type
_entity_poly.pdbx_seq_one_letter_code
_entity_poly.pdbx_strand_id
1 'polypeptide(L)'
;MRFLDTFKNALTKKPRSATEFVGKFIGDSKRQRVQLELIRESEIIIQVDSLRQTPSWFKIFDVDKAKFRNGFVIFFIIDQKDIEKNEKYILYKNSDLTLLEQNEMFEETPIRTFAKFIEETDDPVYLGREMKKILDKITSLNEKDPQALFNLRYLKEEKTV
;
A
#
# COMPACT_ATOMS: atom_id res chain seq x y z
N MET A 1 15.70 -12.06 32.39
CA MET A 1 16.26 -12.42 31.06
C MET A 1 15.27 -13.06 30.08
N ARG A 2 14.19 -13.75 30.49
CA ARG A 2 13.27 -14.44 29.56
C ARG A 2 12.27 -13.56 28.76
N PHE A 3 11.98 -12.33 29.18
CA PHE A 3 10.97 -11.48 28.51
C PHE A 3 11.47 -10.84 27.19
N LEU A 4 12.78 -10.62 27.05
CA LEU A 4 13.35 -10.02 25.83
C LEU A 4 13.41 -11.01 24.66
N ASP A 5 13.58 -12.31 24.96
CA ASP A 5 13.70 -13.36 23.95
C ASP A 5 12.35 -13.70 23.29
N THR A 6 11.25 -13.60 24.04
CA THR A 6 9.90 -13.84 23.50
C THR A 6 9.49 -12.74 22.51
N PHE A 7 9.86 -11.48 22.79
CA PHE A 7 9.61 -10.37 21.86
C PHE A 7 10.48 -10.45 20.60
N LYS A 8 11.75 -10.88 20.72
CA LYS A 8 12.62 -11.09 19.55
C LYS A 8 12.09 -12.19 18.62
N ASN A 9 11.57 -13.29 19.17
CA ASN A 9 11.03 -14.39 18.36
C ASN A 9 9.70 -14.06 17.66
N ALA A 10 8.90 -13.13 18.21
CA ALA A 10 7.69 -12.65 17.54
C ALA A 10 8.00 -11.75 16.33
N LEU A 11 9.10 -10.97 16.40
CA LEU A 11 9.55 -10.09 15.30
C LEU A 11 10.16 -10.85 14.10
N THR A 12 10.69 -12.06 14.32
CA THR A 12 11.34 -12.89 13.29
C THR A 12 10.43 -13.91 12.62
N LYS A 13 9.21 -14.12 13.14
CA LYS A 13 8.27 -15.09 12.55
C LYS A 13 7.77 -14.57 11.20
N LYS A 14 8.01 -15.35 10.14
CA LYS A 14 7.45 -15.08 8.81
C LYS A 14 5.92 -15.20 8.86
N PRO A 15 5.16 -14.20 8.38
CA PRO A 15 3.70 -14.29 8.29
C PRO A 15 3.27 -15.42 7.35
N ARG A 16 2.19 -16.12 7.72
CA ARG A 16 1.69 -17.33 7.04
C ARG A 16 0.35 -17.11 6.33
N SER A 17 -0.26 -15.94 6.47
CA SER A 17 -1.52 -15.57 5.84
C SER A 17 -1.52 -14.09 5.47
N ALA A 18 -2.41 -13.68 4.56
CA ALA A 18 -2.58 -12.28 4.16
C ALA A 18 -2.82 -11.38 5.39
N THR A 19 -3.69 -11.79 6.31
CA THR A 19 -3.96 -11.05 7.55
C THR A 19 -2.72 -10.93 8.44
N GLU A 20 -1.91 -11.98 8.55
CA GLU A 20 -0.64 -11.90 9.29
C GLU A 20 0.37 -10.96 8.62
N PHE A 21 0.40 -10.90 7.27
CA PHE A 21 1.23 -9.94 6.54
C PHE A 21 0.80 -8.49 6.83
N VAL A 22 -0.50 -8.20 6.77
CA VAL A 22 -1.04 -6.88 7.09
C VAL A 22 -0.77 -6.53 8.56
N GLY A 23 -0.96 -7.48 9.48
CA GLY A 23 -0.67 -7.27 10.90
C GLY A 23 0.81 -6.98 11.16
N LYS A 24 1.71 -7.71 10.48
CA LYS A 24 3.15 -7.45 10.55
C LYS A 24 3.50 -6.08 9.97
N PHE A 25 2.92 -5.69 8.83
CA PHE A 25 3.08 -4.37 8.23
C PHE A 25 2.69 -3.25 9.21
N ILE A 26 1.50 -3.33 9.82
CA ILE A 26 1.02 -2.35 10.82
C ILE A 26 2.01 -2.28 11.99
N GLY A 27 2.44 -3.43 12.51
CA GLY A 27 3.37 -3.51 13.63
C GLY A 27 4.74 -2.89 13.33
N ASP A 28 5.34 -3.24 12.19
CA ASP A 28 6.68 -2.77 11.81
C ASP A 28 6.65 -1.27 11.44
N SER A 29 5.58 -0.79 10.81
CA SER A 29 5.39 0.62 10.43
C SER A 29 5.37 1.58 11.63
N LYS A 30 5.06 1.07 12.84
CA LYS A 30 5.12 1.87 14.07
C LYS A 30 6.55 2.27 14.44
N ARG A 31 7.57 1.57 13.92
CA ARG A 31 8.98 1.69 14.33
C ARG A 31 9.93 2.14 13.23
N GLN A 32 9.63 1.80 11.98
CA GLN A 32 10.48 2.11 10.83
C GLN A 32 9.65 2.18 9.54
N ARG A 33 10.20 2.79 8.49
CA ARG A 33 9.45 2.99 7.24
C ARG A 33 9.36 1.66 6.51
N VAL A 34 8.16 1.11 6.48
CA VAL A 34 7.86 -0.14 5.77
C VAL A 34 6.74 0.15 4.78
N GLN A 35 6.84 -0.49 3.62
CA GLN A 35 5.82 -0.50 2.60
C GLN A 35 5.35 -1.96 2.40
N LEU A 36 4.04 -2.14 2.31
CA LEU A 36 3.45 -3.42 1.93
C LEU A 36 3.16 -3.40 0.43
N GLU A 37 3.68 -4.37 -0.31
CA GLU A 37 3.48 -4.51 -1.75
C GLU A 37 2.73 -5.80 -2.03
N LEU A 38 1.74 -5.74 -2.93
CA LEU A 38 1.10 -6.92 -3.50
C LEU A 38 1.59 -7.11 -4.93
N ILE A 39 2.31 -8.21 -5.17
CA ILE A 39 2.98 -8.49 -6.43
C ILE A 39 2.24 -9.61 -7.16
N ARG A 40 1.94 -9.42 -8.44
CA ARG A 40 1.37 -10.45 -9.33
C ARG A 40 2.05 -10.33 -10.68
N GLU A 41 2.39 -11.47 -11.30
CA GLU A 41 3.00 -11.49 -12.65
C GLU A 41 4.25 -10.61 -12.79
N SER A 42 5.03 -10.49 -11.71
CA SER A 42 6.22 -9.62 -11.60
C SER A 42 5.92 -8.12 -11.57
N GLU A 43 4.66 -7.72 -11.45
CA GLU A 43 4.24 -6.33 -11.28
C GLU A 43 3.74 -6.07 -9.85
N ILE A 44 3.98 -4.87 -9.34
CA ILE A 44 3.34 -4.39 -8.12
C ILE A 44 1.94 -3.88 -8.49
N ILE A 45 0.90 -4.49 -7.93
CA ILE A 45 -0.50 -4.16 -8.24
C ILE A 45 -1.04 -3.08 -7.31
N ILE A 46 -0.79 -3.23 -6.01
CA ILE A 46 -1.13 -2.23 -5.00
C ILE A 46 0.03 -2.11 -4.01
N GLN A 47 0.18 -0.91 -3.45
CA GLN A 47 1.13 -0.59 -2.39
C GLN A 47 0.38 0.04 -1.22
N VAL A 48 0.90 -0.18 -0.01
CA VAL A 48 0.40 0.47 1.20
C VAL A 48 1.57 1.08 1.95
N ASP A 49 1.48 2.37 2.22
CA ASP A 49 2.43 3.12 3.02
C ASP A 49 1.80 3.55 4.34
N SER A 50 2.61 3.57 5.40
CA SER A 50 2.22 4.26 6.63
C SER A 50 2.50 5.76 6.51
N LEU A 51 1.49 6.55 6.84
CA LEU A 51 1.57 8.01 6.88
C LEU A 51 2.29 8.52 8.13
N ARG A 52 2.61 7.64 9.09
CA ARG A 52 3.42 7.99 10.26
C ARG A 52 4.82 8.49 9.88
N GLN A 53 5.39 7.97 8.80
CA GLN A 53 6.78 8.22 8.41
C GLN A 53 6.94 8.86 7.03
N THR A 54 5.82 9.22 6.38
CA THR A 54 5.84 9.64 4.97
C THR A 54 5.13 10.98 4.77
N PRO A 55 5.84 12.11 5.00
CA PRO A 55 5.26 13.44 4.86
C PRO A 55 4.99 13.85 3.40
N SER A 56 5.61 13.18 2.42
CA SER A 56 5.43 13.49 1.00
C SER A 56 3.99 13.25 0.53
N TRP A 57 3.31 12.22 1.01
CA TRP A 57 1.90 11.94 0.65
C TRP A 57 0.98 13.13 0.92
N PHE A 58 1.19 13.83 2.04
CA PHE A 58 0.43 15.02 2.39
C PHE A 58 0.78 16.26 1.54
N LYS A 59 1.97 16.28 0.92
CA LYS A 59 2.35 17.33 -0.03
C LYS A 59 1.74 17.06 -1.41
N ILE A 60 1.66 15.78 -1.79
CA ILE A 60 1.20 15.33 -3.11
C ILE A 60 -0.32 15.46 -3.24
N PHE A 61 -1.10 15.09 -2.22
CA PHE A 61 -2.56 14.95 -2.33
C PHE A 61 -3.39 16.03 -1.59
N ASP A 62 -2.77 17.05 -1.00
CA ASP A 62 -3.43 18.13 -0.21
C ASP A 62 -4.60 17.64 0.67
N VAL A 63 -4.35 16.60 1.47
CA VAL A 63 -5.35 16.04 2.39
C VAL A 63 -5.17 16.59 3.81
N ASP A 64 -6.23 16.46 4.62
CA ASP A 64 -6.19 16.83 6.04
C ASP A 64 -5.17 15.99 6.82
N LYS A 65 -4.03 16.62 7.12
CA LYS A 65 -2.93 16.03 7.88
C LYS A 65 -3.32 15.64 9.29
N ALA A 66 -4.22 16.38 9.94
CA ALA A 66 -4.64 16.08 11.30
C ALA A 66 -5.52 14.83 11.31
N LYS A 67 -6.43 14.72 10.34
CA LYS A 67 -7.32 13.56 10.17
C LYS A 67 -6.56 12.27 9.87
N PHE A 68 -5.61 12.31 8.93
CA PHE A 68 -4.92 11.11 8.46
C PHE A 68 -3.56 10.88 9.12
N ARG A 69 -3.23 11.63 10.17
CA ARG A 69 -1.99 11.44 10.93
C ARG A 69 -1.89 10.00 11.42
N ASN A 70 -0.72 9.37 11.26
CA ASN A 70 -0.47 7.96 11.60
C ASN A 70 -1.33 6.92 10.86
N GLY A 71 -2.15 7.35 9.91
CA GLY A 71 -2.95 6.48 9.07
C GLY A 71 -2.12 5.75 8.02
N PHE A 72 -2.82 5.34 6.99
CA PHE A 72 -2.24 4.63 5.85
C PHE A 72 -2.72 5.23 4.56
N VAL A 73 -1.95 5.01 3.50
CA VAL A 73 -2.39 5.28 2.13
C VAL A 73 -2.23 4.00 1.33
N ILE A 74 -3.33 3.58 0.71
CA ILE A 74 -3.33 2.47 -0.26
C ILE A 74 -3.31 3.11 -1.63
N PHE A 75 -2.39 2.72 -2.49
CA PHE A 75 -2.24 3.34 -3.79
C PHE A 75 -1.77 2.35 -4.86
N PHE A 76 -2.02 2.73 -6.10
CA PHE A 76 -1.41 2.11 -7.28
C PHE A 76 -1.05 3.20 -8.29
N ILE A 77 -0.12 2.87 -9.17
CA ILE A 77 0.45 3.80 -10.15
C ILE A 77 0.28 3.21 -11.54
N ILE A 78 -0.10 4.05 -12.50
CA ILE A 78 -0.22 3.69 -13.90
C ILE A 78 0.61 4.68 -14.73
N ASP A 79 1.36 4.19 -15.71
CA ASP A 79 2.01 5.01 -16.74
C ASP A 79 0.92 5.78 -17.53
N GLN A 80 1.09 7.09 -17.68
CA GLN A 80 0.12 7.90 -18.42
C GLN A 80 0.13 7.59 -19.93
N LYS A 81 1.22 7.02 -20.45
CA LYS A 81 1.30 6.64 -21.86
C LYS A 81 0.21 5.63 -22.19
N ASP A 82 -0.69 6.04 -23.09
CA ASP A 82 -1.84 5.24 -23.49
C ASP A 82 -2.70 4.76 -22.30
N ILE A 83 -2.84 5.56 -21.24
CA ILE A 83 -3.59 5.18 -20.02
C ILE A 83 -5.02 4.72 -20.30
N GLU A 84 -5.68 5.30 -21.30
CA GLU A 84 -7.03 4.93 -21.73
C GLU A 84 -7.12 3.50 -22.31
N LYS A 85 -5.98 2.87 -22.64
CA LYS A 85 -5.87 1.46 -23.06
C LYS A 85 -5.44 0.54 -21.91
N ASN A 86 -5.06 1.08 -20.75
CA ASN A 86 -4.59 0.29 -19.62
C ASN A 86 -5.77 -0.42 -18.95
N GLU A 87 -5.70 -1.75 -18.80
CA GLU A 87 -6.78 -2.56 -18.23
C GLU A 87 -7.14 -2.14 -16.80
N LYS A 88 -6.15 -1.89 -15.93
CA LYS A 88 -6.39 -1.47 -14.54
C LYS A 88 -7.14 -0.14 -14.49
N TYR A 89 -6.78 0.79 -15.38
CA TYR A 89 -7.46 2.08 -15.48
C TYR A 89 -8.90 1.93 -16.02
N ILE A 90 -9.10 1.12 -17.07
CA ILE A 90 -10.44 0.86 -17.61
C ILE A 90 -11.36 0.24 -16.55
N LEU A 91 -10.87 -0.75 -15.80
CA LEU A 91 -11.61 -1.38 -14.71
C LEU A 91 -11.95 -0.36 -13.61
N TYR A 92 -10.97 0.45 -13.19
CA TYR A 92 -11.16 1.52 -12.22
C TYR A 92 -12.24 2.53 -12.68
N LYS A 93 -12.17 3.03 -13.92
CA LYS A 93 -13.11 4.03 -14.44
C LYS A 93 -14.54 3.50 -14.57
N ASN A 94 -14.71 2.18 -14.73
CA ASN A 94 -16.01 1.51 -14.76
C ASN A 94 -16.48 1.04 -13.37
N SER A 95 -15.72 1.33 -12.32
CA SER A 95 -16.07 0.96 -10.95
C SER A 95 -16.76 2.09 -10.20
N ASP A 96 -17.32 1.75 -9.04
CA ASP A 96 -17.84 2.67 -8.03
C ASP A 96 -16.73 3.19 -7.08
N LEU A 97 -15.48 2.83 -7.32
CA LEU A 97 -14.37 3.22 -6.48
C LEU A 97 -14.03 4.70 -6.70
N THR A 98 -14.09 5.49 -5.63
CA THR A 98 -13.64 6.89 -5.65
C THR A 98 -12.28 6.99 -4.97
N LEU A 99 -11.24 7.28 -5.75
CA LEU A 99 -9.88 7.51 -5.26
C LEU A 99 -9.46 8.95 -5.55
N LEU A 100 -8.49 9.43 -4.77
CA LEU A 100 -7.78 10.64 -5.13
C LEU A 100 -6.81 10.33 -6.28
N GLU A 101 -6.79 11.18 -7.30
CA GLU A 101 -5.95 11.01 -8.48
C GLU A 101 -4.95 12.17 -8.55
N GLN A 102 -3.68 11.84 -8.77
CA GLN A 102 -2.63 12.85 -8.94
C GLN A 102 -1.74 12.48 -10.12
N ASN A 103 -1.51 13.45 -11.00
CA ASN A 103 -0.51 13.33 -12.05
C ASN A 103 0.86 13.70 -11.48
N GLU A 104 1.86 12.86 -11.70
CA GLU A 104 3.23 13.02 -11.19
C GLU A 104 4.25 12.69 -12.28
N MET A 105 5.48 13.16 -12.11
CA MET A 105 6.64 12.72 -12.90
C MET A 105 7.51 11.85 -12.02
N PHE A 106 7.66 10.57 -12.38
CA PHE A 106 8.62 9.68 -11.74
C PHE A 106 9.84 9.54 -12.64
N GLU A 107 10.97 10.12 -12.21
CA GLU A 107 12.14 10.35 -13.05
C GLU A 107 11.75 11.16 -14.30
N GLU A 108 11.65 10.52 -15.46
CA GLU A 108 11.21 11.14 -16.73
C GLU A 108 9.89 10.55 -17.25
N THR A 109 9.25 9.67 -16.48
CA THR A 109 8.01 9.00 -16.89
C THR A 109 6.80 9.70 -16.27
N PRO A 110 5.85 10.20 -17.10
CA PRO A 110 4.60 10.72 -16.58
C PRO A 110 3.74 9.57 -16.05
N ILE A 111 3.35 9.66 -14.78
CA ILE A 111 2.55 8.63 -14.11
C ILE A 111 1.28 9.26 -13.51
N ARG A 112 0.27 8.43 -13.29
CA ARG A 112 -0.91 8.79 -12.49
C ARG A 112 -0.99 7.88 -11.28
N THR A 113 -1.00 8.50 -10.11
CA THR A 113 -1.15 7.82 -8.83
C THR A 113 -2.61 7.90 -8.40
N PHE A 114 -3.17 6.76 -8.01
CA PHE A 114 -4.52 6.62 -7.48
C PHE A 114 -4.42 6.21 -6.02
N ALA A 115 -4.96 7.00 -5.11
CA ALA A 115 -4.73 6.85 -3.69
C ALA A 115 -6.02 6.87 -2.85
N LYS A 116 -6.05 6.03 -1.82
CA LYS A 116 -7.03 6.05 -0.73
C LYS A 116 -6.33 6.28 0.59
N PHE A 117 -6.68 7.38 1.27
CA PHE A 117 -6.22 7.66 2.61
C PHE A 117 -7.14 6.99 3.63
N ILE A 118 -6.54 6.32 4.60
CA ILE A 118 -7.19 5.58 5.67
C ILE A 118 -6.70 6.18 7.00
N GLU A 119 -7.62 6.45 7.91
CA GLU A 119 -7.29 6.92 9.27
C GLU A 119 -6.49 5.86 10.05
N GLU A 120 -5.93 6.24 11.21
CA GLU A 120 -5.17 5.32 12.05
C GLU A 120 -6.01 4.08 12.41
N THR A 121 -5.43 2.90 12.22
CA THR A 121 -6.05 1.63 12.56
C THR A 121 -4.97 0.63 12.96
N ASP A 122 -5.31 -0.25 13.91
CA ASP A 122 -4.53 -1.42 14.26
C ASP A 122 -5.23 -2.74 13.89
N ASP A 123 -6.38 -2.66 13.20
CA ASP A 123 -7.14 -3.81 12.71
C ASP A 123 -6.62 -4.27 11.33
N PRO A 124 -5.86 -5.39 11.26
CA PRO A 124 -5.37 -5.90 9.99
C PRO A 124 -6.48 -6.40 9.06
N VAL A 125 -7.63 -6.79 9.61
CA VAL A 125 -8.77 -7.27 8.82
C VAL A 125 -9.48 -6.09 8.16
N TYR A 126 -9.58 -4.95 8.84
CA TYR A 126 -10.11 -3.72 8.24
C TYR A 126 -9.21 -3.23 7.10
N LEU A 127 -7.90 -3.05 7.37
CA LEU A 127 -6.97 -2.59 6.34
C LEU A 127 -6.91 -3.57 5.15
N GLY A 128 -6.89 -4.87 5.42
CA GLY A 128 -6.94 -5.91 4.39
C GLY A 128 -8.22 -5.86 3.55
N ARG A 129 -9.38 -5.56 4.16
CA ARG A 129 -10.65 -5.36 3.43
C ARG A 129 -10.60 -4.14 2.52
N GLU A 130 -10.01 -3.03 2.97
CA GLU A 130 -9.86 -1.83 2.14
C GLU A 130 -8.92 -2.08 0.95
N MET A 131 -7.82 -2.80 1.16
CA MET A 131 -6.94 -3.26 0.09
C MET A 131 -7.68 -4.15 -0.92
N LYS A 132 -8.44 -5.14 -0.43
CA LYS A 132 -9.20 -6.05 -1.28
C LYS A 132 -10.25 -5.32 -2.12
N LYS A 133 -10.97 -4.35 -1.54
CA LYS A 133 -11.94 -3.53 -2.27
C LYS A 133 -11.32 -2.81 -3.46
N ILE A 134 -10.10 -2.29 -3.32
CA ILE A 134 -9.38 -1.64 -4.41
C ILE A 134 -8.94 -2.71 -5.43
N LEU A 135 -8.30 -3.78 -4.97
CA LEU A 135 -7.80 -4.86 -5.81
C LEU A 135 -8.90 -5.46 -6.71
N ASP A 136 -10.06 -5.79 -6.13
CA ASP A 136 -11.20 -6.39 -6.84
C ASP A 136 -11.76 -5.47 -7.94
N LYS A 137 -11.50 -4.16 -7.87
CA LYS A 137 -12.01 -3.15 -8.82
C LYS A 137 -11.00 -2.74 -9.88
N ILE A 138 -9.73 -3.07 -9.69
CA ILE A 138 -8.65 -2.76 -10.65
C ILE A 138 -8.06 -4.03 -11.28
N THR A 139 -8.54 -5.21 -10.89
CA THR A 139 -8.12 -6.49 -11.46
C THR A 139 -9.31 -7.40 -11.74
N SER A 140 -9.23 -8.15 -12.83
CA SER A 140 -10.21 -9.19 -13.19
C SER A 140 -9.71 -10.54 -12.70
N LEU A 141 -9.92 -10.87 -11.42
CA LEU A 141 -9.46 -12.14 -10.84
C LEU A 141 -10.38 -13.31 -11.24
N ASN A 142 -9.80 -14.41 -11.70
CA ASN A 142 -10.47 -15.71 -11.83
C ASN A 142 -9.71 -16.83 -11.08
N GLU A 143 -10.36 -17.96 -10.81
CA GLU A 143 -9.77 -19.07 -10.01
C GLU A 143 -8.52 -19.71 -10.64
N LYS A 144 -8.22 -19.42 -11.92
CA LYS A 144 -7.02 -19.93 -12.62
C LYS A 144 -5.84 -18.97 -12.57
N ASP A 145 -6.00 -17.80 -11.97
CA ASP A 145 -4.98 -16.77 -11.94
C ASP A 145 -3.80 -17.12 -11.02
N PRO A 146 -2.57 -16.68 -11.36
CA PRO A 146 -1.41 -16.84 -10.50
C PRO A 146 -1.62 -16.17 -9.14
N GLN A 147 -1.12 -16.83 -8.09
CA GLN A 147 -1.23 -16.34 -6.72
C GLN A 147 -0.52 -14.99 -6.55
N ALA A 148 -1.20 -14.02 -5.92
CA ALA A 148 -0.58 -12.78 -5.52
C ALA A 148 0.38 -13.00 -4.34
N LEU A 149 1.54 -12.37 -4.38
CA LEU A 149 2.58 -12.44 -3.35
C LEU A 149 2.57 -11.17 -2.52
N PHE A 150 2.69 -11.31 -1.20
CA PHE A 150 2.90 -10.18 -0.30
C PHE A 150 4.39 -9.96 -0.06
N ASN A 151 4.82 -8.70 -0.16
CA ASN A 151 6.19 -8.28 0.17
C ASN A 151 6.18 -7.14 1.19
N LEU A 152 7.08 -7.20 2.16
CA LEU A 152 7.35 -6.11 3.11
C LEU A 152 8.69 -5.47 2.74
N ARG A 153 8.63 -4.26 2.17
CA ARG A 153 9.82 -3.51 1.77
C ARG A 153 10.20 -2.54 2.88
N TYR A 154 11.36 -2.77 3.48
CA TYR A 154 11.93 -1.90 4.51
C TYR A 154 12.74 -0.78 3.86
N LEU A 155 12.28 0.45 4.01
CA LEU A 155 12.90 1.64 3.41
C LEU A 155 13.83 2.29 4.43
N LYS A 156 15.03 2.68 4.00
CA LYS A 156 15.91 3.48 4.84
C LYS A 156 15.32 4.88 4.96
N GLU A 157 15.31 5.43 6.16
CA GLU A 157 15.08 6.87 6.32
C GLU A 157 16.23 7.59 5.61
N GLU A 158 15.91 8.43 4.63
CA GLU A 158 16.88 9.40 4.13
C GLU A 158 17.16 10.37 5.28
N LYS A 159 18.40 10.34 5.79
CA LYS A 159 18.87 11.40 6.68
C LYS A 159 18.83 12.68 5.87
N THR A 160 17.87 13.54 6.17
CA THR A 160 17.92 14.94 5.72
C THR A 160 19.14 15.54 6.42
N VAL A 161 20.21 15.79 5.66
CA VAL A 161 21.40 16.53 6.12
C VAL A 161 21.03 18.00 6.21
#